data_AF-A0A961DLA1-F1
#
_entry.id   AF-A0A961DLA1-F1
#
_cell.length_a   1.000
_cell.length_b   1.000
_cell.length_c   1.000
_cell.angle_alpha   90.00
_cell.angle_beta   90.00
_cell.angle_gamma   90.00
#
_symmetry.space_group_name_H-M   'P 1'
#
loop_
_entity.id
_entity.type
_entity.pdbx_description
1 polymer ?
#
loop_
_entity_poly.entity_id
_entity_poly.type
_entity_poly.pdbx_seq_one_letter_code
_entity_poly.pdbx_strand_id
1 'polypeptide(L)'
;MPSTMVTRSKRWIAALSLAVAGSLGVTGGLNLPGAGEFPVPMTLPEAAAQSTAPLPSLSDAQAAVVAAEAQVDAVARMQTAAQHRLEGLNLSEASLVEQIAAARREMRRWTVDAYTSDRHGLAQLLAEQSDPMERSARLTFASSTASQFDEAVRHYERLKAQVEPALVELADGIDQLAADRQSADNALLAARAMEAEAERLHAEAQRQAAAAKTLKTRATQAPTHAQPNTNADADTGAGASSSDRPGDGAVQGAPAPAGGPTEEQWERLRHCEATGNYQAVSASGKYRGAYQFDYQTWATLGPPGDPAAASPAEQDRRARLLYASRGWRPWPQCGRHLR
;
A
#
# COMPACT_ATOMS: atom_id res chain seq x y z
N MET A 1 -30.81 43.62 38.67
CA MET A 1 -30.42 42.63 39.69
C MET A 1 -31.64 41.75 39.94
N PRO A 2 -31.56 40.40 39.93
CA PRO A 2 -30.51 39.60 40.57
C PRO A 2 -30.00 38.37 39.77
N SER A 3 -29.08 37.66 40.42
CA SER A 3 -28.76 36.21 40.35
C SER A 3 -27.87 35.66 39.22
N THR A 4 -26.65 35.37 39.65
CA THR A 4 -25.63 34.48 39.10
C THR A 4 -26.10 33.02 39.00
N MET A 5 -25.75 32.34 37.90
CA MET A 5 -25.51 30.89 37.90
C MET A 5 -24.38 30.55 36.92
N VAL A 6 -23.37 29.89 37.47
CA VAL A 6 -22.22 29.28 36.81
C VAL A 6 -22.42 27.76 36.84
N THR A 7 -22.40 27.07 35.69
CA THR A 7 -21.91 25.69 35.51
C THR A 7 -21.86 25.39 33.99
N ARG A 8 -20.69 25.27 33.35
CA ARG A 8 -19.94 24.02 33.00
C ARG A 8 -20.83 22.97 32.28
N SER A 9 -20.54 22.47 31.08
CA SER A 9 -19.26 21.96 30.57
C SER A 9 -19.23 21.86 29.03
N LYS A 10 -18.25 22.51 28.40
CA LYS A 10 -17.68 22.14 27.09
C LYS A 10 -16.28 21.58 27.37
N ARG A 11 -15.99 20.35 26.93
CA ARG A 11 -14.66 19.80 26.63
C ARG A 11 -14.77 18.28 26.43
N TRP A 12 -14.90 17.86 25.17
CA TRP A 12 -14.46 16.55 24.70
C TRP A 12 -13.43 16.83 23.59
N ILE A 13 -12.15 16.86 23.98
CA ILE A 13 -10.99 16.81 23.10
C ILE A 13 -10.00 15.88 23.79
N ALA A 14 -9.35 15.04 22.97
CA ALA A 14 -8.21 14.17 23.24
C ALA A 14 -8.53 12.72 23.65
N ALA A 15 -8.53 11.84 22.63
CA ALA A 15 -7.84 10.56 22.67
C ALA A 15 -7.69 9.99 21.24
N LEU A 16 -6.73 10.52 20.47
CA LEU A 16 -6.05 9.73 19.45
C LEU A 16 -4.55 10.03 19.57
N SER A 17 -3.90 9.29 20.46
CA SER A 17 -2.46 9.21 20.57
C SER A 17 -2.09 7.74 20.45
N LEU A 18 -1.52 7.36 19.31
CA LEU A 18 -0.69 6.18 19.09
C LEU A 18 0.06 6.49 17.79
N ALA A 19 1.27 7.05 17.84
CA ALA A 19 2.56 6.48 18.26
C ALA A 19 3.46 6.34 17.02
N VAL A 20 4.06 7.45 16.61
CA VAL A 20 5.30 7.49 15.82
C VAL A 20 6.18 8.56 16.47
N ALA A 21 7.10 8.14 17.33
CA ALA A 21 8.35 8.84 17.66
C ALA A 21 9.07 8.10 18.80
N GLY A 22 10.31 7.72 18.56
CA GLY A 22 11.16 7.07 19.56
C GLY A 22 12.62 7.02 19.16
N SER A 23 13.18 8.13 18.67
CA SER A 23 14.62 8.38 18.65
C SER A 23 14.91 9.54 19.59
N LEU A 24 15.44 9.26 20.77
CA LEU A 24 16.22 10.20 21.56
C LEU A 24 17.39 9.45 22.20
N GLY A 25 18.59 9.96 21.99
CA GLY A 25 19.82 9.43 22.55
C GLY A 25 19.87 9.58 24.07
N VAL A 26 20.53 8.62 24.70
CA VAL A 26 21.07 8.75 26.06
C VAL A 26 22.51 8.22 26.02
N THR A 27 23.40 9.07 26.52
CA THR A 27 24.81 8.84 26.77
C THR A 27 25.02 7.96 28.02
N GLY A 28 25.98 7.03 27.93
CA GLY A 28 26.83 6.63 29.05
C GLY A 28 26.42 5.43 29.89
N GLY A 29 27.33 4.45 29.99
CA GLY A 29 27.46 3.61 31.19
C GLY A 29 27.46 2.10 30.96
N LEU A 30 28.65 1.53 30.71
CA LEU A 30 28.97 0.12 30.89
C LEU A 30 28.60 -0.35 32.31
N ASN A 31 27.79 -1.41 32.45
CA ASN A 31 27.98 -2.42 33.49
C ASN A 31 27.18 -3.72 33.21
N LEU A 32 27.90 -4.82 33.00
CA LEU A 32 27.44 -6.20 33.19
C LEU A 32 27.62 -6.53 34.68
N PRO A 33 26.71 -7.26 35.34
CA PRO A 33 26.80 -8.72 35.33
C PRO A 33 25.47 -9.50 35.54
N GLY A 34 25.53 -10.82 35.33
CA GLY A 34 24.68 -11.77 36.06
C GLY A 34 23.81 -12.66 35.19
N ALA A 35 24.29 -13.87 34.92
CA ALA A 35 23.49 -14.99 34.45
C ALA A 35 22.40 -15.34 35.47
N GLY A 36 21.16 -15.50 35.00
CA GLY A 36 20.02 -15.97 35.78
C GLY A 36 18.94 -16.49 34.84
N GLU A 37 18.44 -17.68 35.16
CA GLU A 37 17.49 -18.54 34.46
C GLU A 37 16.45 -17.90 33.52
N PHE A 38 16.29 -18.51 32.33
CA PHE A 38 15.14 -18.33 31.44
C PHE A 38 13.96 -19.20 31.89
N PRO A 39 12.76 -18.64 32.13
CA PRO A 39 11.51 -19.39 32.04
C PRO A 39 10.88 -19.28 30.64
N VAL A 40 10.17 -20.36 30.31
CA VAL A 40 9.60 -20.82 29.02
C VAL A 40 8.40 -19.95 28.53
N PRO A 41 7.74 -20.34 27.43
CA PRO A 41 7.69 -19.62 26.16
C PRO A 41 6.62 -18.52 26.11
N MET A 42 6.92 -17.44 25.40
CA MET A 42 5.93 -16.43 25.03
C MET A 42 4.92 -17.08 24.07
N THR A 43 3.72 -17.35 24.57
CA THR A 43 2.54 -17.63 23.75
C THR A 43 2.38 -16.50 22.73
N LEU A 44 2.47 -16.84 21.45
CA LEU A 44 2.08 -15.96 20.35
C LEU A 44 0.67 -15.43 20.63
N PRO A 45 0.41 -14.12 20.57
CA PRO A 45 -0.96 -13.64 20.61
C PRO A 45 -1.68 -14.20 19.38
N GLU A 46 -2.71 -14.97 19.68
CA GLU A 46 -3.70 -15.46 18.74
C GLU A 46 -4.17 -14.30 17.86
N ALA A 47 -4.21 -14.58 16.55
CA ALA A 47 -4.82 -13.81 15.47
C ALA A 47 -5.30 -12.41 15.87
N ALA A 48 -4.61 -11.39 15.35
CA ALA A 48 -5.12 -10.02 15.31
C ALA A 48 -6.56 -10.07 14.80
N ALA A 49 -7.50 -9.93 15.73
CA ALA A 49 -8.90 -9.73 15.45
C ALA A 49 -8.97 -8.57 14.46
N GLN A 50 -9.57 -8.84 13.30
CA GLN A 50 -9.93 -7.82 12.34
C GLN A 50 -10.61 -6.70 13.12
N SER A 51 -9.98 -5.53 13.13
CA SER A 51 -10.50 -4.34 13.80
C SER A 51 -11.91 -4.08 13.26
N THR A 52 -12.93 -4.46 14.02
CA THR A 52 -14.34 -4.11 13.76
C THR A 52 -14.60 -2.67 14.22
N ALA A 53 -13.65 -1.77 13.96
CA ALA A 53 -13.92 -0.35 14.11
C ALA A 53 -15.00 0.01 13.08
N PRO A 54 -16.09 0.68 13.49
CA PRO A 54 -17.07 1.21 12.55
C PRO A 54 -16.33 2.03 11.50
N LEU A 55 -16.63 1.78 10.22
CA LEU A 55 -16.09 2.60 9.13
C LEU A 55 -16.41 4.07 9.43
N PRO A 56 -15.45 4.99 9.22
CA PRO A 56 -15.63 6.40 9.52
C PRO A 56 -16.83 6.96 8.75
N SER A 57 -17.49 7.97 9.34
CA SER A 57 -18.55 8.67 8.61
C SER A 57 -17.97 9.38 7.38
N LEU A 58 -18.82 9.73 6.41
CA LEU A 58 -18.38 10.50 5.23
C LEU A 58 -17.66 11.79 5.63
N SER A 59 -18.16 12.50 6.65
CA SER A 59 -17.49 13.71 7.16
C SER A 59 -16.13 13.43 7.79
N ASP A 60 -15.97 12.29 8.49
CA ASP A 60 -14.68 11.92 9.08
C ASP A 60 -13.67 11.54 7.98
N ALA A 61 -14.12 10.84 6.93
CA ALA A 61 -13.29 10.48 5.79
C ALA A 61 -12.84 11.73 4.99
N GLN A 62 -13.75 12.68 4.76
CA GLN A 62 -13.43 13.97 4.15
C GLN A 62 -12.44 14.78 5.01
N ALA A 63 -12.62 14.79 6.34
CA ALA A 63 -11.69 15.45 7.25
C ALA A 63 -10.29 14.80 7.22
N ALA A 64 -10.22 13.47 7.10
CA ALA A 64 -8.96 12.73 6.99
C ALA A 64 -8.20 13.08 5.69
N VAL A 65 -8.92 13.27 4.58
CA VAL A 65 -8.33 13.74 3.31
C VAL A 65 -7.72 15.12 3.48
N VAL A 66 -8.47 16.08 4.02
CA VAL A 66 -7.97 17.45 4.24
C VAL A 66 -6.72 17.45 5.15
N ALA A 67 -6.72 16.61 6.19
CA ALA A 67 -5.56 16.45 7.07
C ALA A 67 -4.34 15.87 6.32
N ALA A 68 -4.55 14.87 5.47
CA ALA A 68 -3.48 14.26 4.69
C ALA A 68 -2.92 15.23 3.63
N GLU A 69 -3.76 16.03 2.97
CA GLU A 69 -3.32 17.10 2.05
C GLU A 69 -2.48 18.15 2.79
N ALA A 70 -2.94 18.60 3.97
CA ALA A 70 -2.18 19.53 4.78
C ALA A 70 -0.80 18.98 5.19
N GLN A 71 -0.70 17.66 5.41
CA GLN A 71 0.57 17.00 5.69
C GLN A 71 1.49 16.97 4.46
N VAL A 72 0.96 16.66 3.28
CA VAL A 72 1.71 16.74 2.01
C VAL A 72 2.25 18.15 1.79
N ASP A 73 1.43 19.17 1.98
CA ASP A 73 1.84 20.58 1.84
C ASP A 73 2.89 20.99 2.88
N ALA A 74 2.77 20.49 4.11
CA ALA A 74 3.75 20.74 5.15
C ALA A 74 5.14 20.18 4.80
N VAL A 75 5.19 18.93 4.33
CA VAL A 75 6.43 18.31 3.88
C VAL A 75 7.00 19.03 2.66
N ALA A 76 6.15 19.43 1.70
CA ALA A 76 6.58 20.19 0.52
C ALA A 76 7.27 21.51 0.90
N ARG A 77 6.72 22.26 1.86
CA ARG A 77 7.36 23.49 2.37
C ARG A 77 8.73 23.22 2.99
N MET A 78 8.87 22.14 3.75
CA MET A 78 10.15 21.75 4.34
C MET A 78 11.17 21.35 3.25
N GLN A 79 10.74 20.65 2.20
CA GLN A 79 11.58 20.32 1.04
C GLN A 79 12.08 21.57 0.32
N THR A 80 11.21 22.56 0.07
CA THR A 80 11.61 23.84 -0.53
C THR A 80 12.62 24.58 0.35
N ALA A 81 12.42 24.60 1.68
CA ALA A 81 13.37 25.19 2.60
C ALA A 81 14.75 24.48 2.58
N ALA A 82 14.76 23.15 2.47
CA ALA A 82 16.00 22.38 2.34
C ALA A 82 16.71 22.65 1.00
N GLN A 83 15.96 22.75 -0.10
CA GLN A 83 16.49 23.10 -1.43
C GLN A 83 17.13 24.50 -1.42
N HIS A 84 16.45 25.50 -0.86
CA HIS A 84 17.02 26.83 -0.76
C HIS A 84 18.31 26.86 0.10
N ARG A 85 18.41 26.01 1.12
CA ARG A 85 19.66 25.85 1.89
C ARG A 85 20.79 25.25 1.05
N LEU A 86 20.50 24.26 0.20
CA LEU A 86 21.48 23.68 -0.74
C LEU A 86 21.96 24.71 -1.76
N GLU A 87 21.06 25.50 -2.32
CA GLU A 87 21.37 26.56 -3.29
C GLU A 87 22.28 27.65 -2.71
N GLY A 88 22.26 27.83 -1.39
CA GLY A 88 23.16 28.74 -0.66
C GLY A 88 24.57 28.20 -0.42
N LEU A 89 24.83 26.93 -0.70
CA LEU A 89 26.16 26.32 -0.53
C LEU A 89 27.04 26.55 -1.75
N ASN A 90 28.36 26.42 -1.57
CA ASN A 90 29.26 26.35 -2.72
C ASN A 90 29.14 24.98 -3.44
N LEU A 91 29.60 24.89 -4.69
CA LEU A 91 29.45 23.68 -5.52
C LEU A 91 30.08 22.42 -4.88
N SER A 92 31.20 22.56 -4.16
CA SER A 92 31.87 21.42 -3.52
C SER A 92 31.10 20.90 -2.30
N GLU A 93 30.56 21.81 -1.48
CA GLU A 93 29.73 21.48 -0.32
C GLU A 93 28.41 20.85 -0.75
N ALA A 94 27.73 21.43 -1.74
CA ALA A 94 26.49 20.90 -2.29
C ALA A 94 26.70 19.46 -2.81
N SER A 95 27.79 19.22 -3.55
CA SER A 95 28.14 17.88 -4.04
C SER A 95 28.40 16.89 -2.89
N LEU A 96 29.05 17.31 -1.81
CA LEU A 96 29.29 16.45 -0.65
C LEU A 96 27.99 16.12 0.09
N VAL A 97 27.08 17.08 0.27
CA VAL A 97 25.76 16.86 0.87
C VAL A 97 24.96 15.84 0.06
N GLU A 98 24.96 15.95 -1.27
CA GLU A 98 24.29 14.99 -2.15
C GLU A 98 24.90 13.58 -2.06
N GLN A 99 26.23 13.48 -2.02
CA GLN A 99 26.94 12.19 -1.87
C GLN A 99 26.64 11.53 -0.52
N ILE A 100 26.60 12.30 0.58
CA ILE A 100 26.25 11.80 1.91
C ILE A 100 24.81 11.28 1.92
N ALA A 101 23.87 12.04 1.35
CA ALA A 101 22.49 11.61 1.24
C ALA A 101 22.35 10.34 0.37
N ALA A 102 23.12 10.23 -0.71
CA ALA A 102 23.14 9.03 -1.57
C ALA A 102 23.70 7.81 -0.83
N ALA A 103 24.81 7.95 -0.12
CA ALA A 103 25.40 6.88 0.69
C ALA A 103 24.43 6.38 1.78
N ARG A 104 23.65 7.28 2.40
CA ARG A 104 22.59 6.88 3.34
C ARG A 104 21.47 6.09 2.68
N ARG A 105 20.99 6.52 1.52
CA ARG A 105 19.98 5.77 0.75
C ARG A 105 20.48 4.37 0.42
N GLU A 106 21.75 4.24 0.05
CA GLU A 106 22.37 2.95 -0.22
C GLU A 106 22.44 2.08 1.03
N MET A 107 22.91 2.60 2.17
CA MET A 107 22.93 1.85 3.43
C MET A 107 21.53 1.39 3.85
N ARG A 108 20.50 2.24 3.70
CA ARG A 108 19.12 1.87 4.00
C ARG A 108 18.59 0.81 3.04
N ARG A 109 18.91 0.88 1.75
CA ARG A 109 18.55 -0.15 0.77
C ARG A 109 19.10 -1.50 1.20
N TRP A 110 20.37 -1.56 1.57
CA TRP A 110 20.99 -2.80 2.09
C TRP A 110 20.37 -3.26 3.41
N THR A 111 20.03 -2.35 4.32
CA THR A 111 19.37 -2.70 5.59
C THR A 111 17.97 -3.28 5.35
N VAL A 112 17.19 -2.68 4.46
CA VAL A 112 15.86 -3.17 4.08
C VAL A 112 15.97 -4.52 3.38
N ASP A 113 16.91 -4.65 2.43
CA ASP A 113 17.17 -5.92 1.73
C ASP A 113 17.58 -7.02 2.70
N ALA A 114 18.48 -6.74 3.64
CA ALA A 114 18.85 -7.67 4.70
C ALA A 114 17.63 -8.09 5.53
N TYR A 115 16.79 -7.14 5.99
CA TYR A 115 15.63 -7.48 6.81
C TYR A 115 14.52 -8.24 6.08
N THR A 116 14.27 -7.90 4.81
CA THR A 116 13.24 -8.57 4.00
C THR A 116 13.71 -9.94 3.49
N SER A 117 15.01 -10.07 3.17
CA SER A 117 15.62 -11.33 2.77
C SER A 117 15.84 -12.27 3.94
N ASP A 118 16.24 -11.79 5.12
CA ASP A 118 16.58 -12.63 6.28
C ASP A 118 15.36 -13.37 6.88
N ARG A 119 14.17 -12.76 6.83
CA ARG A 119 12.92 -13.41 7.27
C ARG A 119 12.54 -14.67 6.49
N HIS A 120 13.10 -14.86 5.30
CA HIS A 120 12.86 -16.04 4.46
C HIS A 120 14.18 -16.79 4.14
N GLY A 121 15.32 -16.13 4.26
CA GLY A 121 16.62 -16.55 3.76
C GLY A 121 17.36 -17.48 4.71
N LEU A 122 17.57 -17.12 5.99
CA LEU A 122 18.36 -17.94 6.93
C LEU A 122 17.69 -19.27 7.27
N ALA A 123 16.37 -19.28 7.48
CA ALA A 123 15.60 -20.50 7.72
C ALA A 123 15.59 -21.45 6.50
N GLN A 124 15.62 -20.90 5.28
CA GLN A 124 15.67 -21.67 4.03
C GLN A 124 17.10 -22.05 3.61
N LEU A 125 18.12 -21.29 4.05
CA LEU A 125 19.56 -21.59 3.93
C LEU A 125 19.95 -22.83 4.73
N LEU A 126 19.33 -23.02 5.90
CA LEU A 126 19.57 -24.14 6.81
C LEU A 126 18.61 -25.32 6.58
N ALA A 127 17.68 -25.22 5.62
CA ALA A 127 16.78 -26.32 5.30
C ALA A 127 17.55 -27.51 4.72
N GLU A 128 17.43 -28.64 5.40
CA GLU A 128 18.25 -29.87 5.28
C GLU A 128 18.18 -30.56 3.90
N GLN A 129 17.23 -30.15 3.04
CA GLN A 129 17.01 -30.71 1.69
C GLN A 129 17.68 -29.93 0.54
N SER A 130 18.42 -28.87 0.82
CA SER A 130 19.07 -28.09 -0.25
C SER A 130 20.40 -28.72 -0.71
N ASP A 131 20.64 -28.72 -2.03
CA ASP A 131 21.88 -29.19 -2.64
C ASP A 131 23.09 -28.43 -2.05
N PRO A 132 24.20 -29.10 -1.70
CA PRO A 132 25.47 -28.46 -1.34
C PRO A 132 25.89 -27.26 -2.22
N MET A 133 25.68 -27.33 -3.54
CA MET A 133 26.01 -26.23 -4.47
C MET A 133 25.07 -25.04 -4.29
N GLU A 134 23.79 -25.28 -4.08
CA GLU A 134 22.79 -24.24 -3.82
C GLU A 134 23.04 -23.55 -2.46
N ARG A 135 23.42 -24.32 -1.44
CA ARG A 135 23.85 -23.77 -0.13
C ARG A 135 25.11 -22.92 -0.26
N SER A 136 26.12 -23.39 -1.00
CA SER A 136 27.36 -22.62 -1.24
C SER A 136 27.09 -21.32 -1.99
N ALA A 137 26.23 -21.33 -3.01
CA ALA A 137 25.84 -20.13 -3.75
C ALA A 137 25.11 -19.11 -2.85
N ARG A 138 24.19 -19.58 -1.99
CA ARG A 138 23.46 -18.72 -1.04
C ARG A 138 24.36 -18.15 0.05
N LEU A 139 25.29 -18.94 0.59
CA LEU A 139 26.30 -18.47 1.56
C LEU A 139 27.24 -17.44 0.93
N THR A 140 27.66 -17.66 -0.32
CA THR A 140 28.48 -16.70 -1.08
C THR A 140 27.73 -15.39 -1.27
N PHE A 141 26.46 -15.46 -1.69
CA PHE A 141 25.61 -14.27 -1.82
C PHE A 141 25.47 -13.52 -0.49
N ALA A 142 25.12 -14.20 0.60
CA ALA A 142 25.00 -13.57 1.92
C ALA A 142 26.31 -12.92 2.38
N SER A 143 27.46 -13.59 2.17
CA SER A 143 28.77 -13.02 2.49
C SER A 143 29.12 -11.81 1.62
N SER A 144 28.75 -11.84 0.33
CA SER A 144 28.96 -10.72 -0.60
C SER A 144 28.08 -9.51 -0.25
N THR A 145 26.87 -9.75 0.24
CA THR A 145 25.96 -8.70 0.73
C THR A 145 26.52 -8.06 2.00
N ALA A 146 27.04 -8.86 2.93
CA ALA A 146 27.70 -8.35 4.13
C ALA A 146 28.93 -7.49 3.80
N SER A 147 29.77 -7.91 2.85
CA SER A 147 30.92 -7.10 2.41
C SER A 147 30.51 -5.80 1.71
N GLN A 148 29.44 -5.84 0.90
CA GLN A 148 28.91 -4.64 0.22
C GLN A 148 28.32 -3.65 1.22
N PHE A 149 27.62 -4.12 2.25
CA PHE A 149 27.12 -3.26 3.33
C PHE A 149 28.27 -2.60 4.11
N ASP A 150 29.28 -3.37 4.47
CA ASP A 150 30.48 -2.89 5.18
C ASP A 150 31.28 -1.87 4.34
N GLU A 151 31.37 -2.06 3.02
CA GLU A 151 31.91 -1.06 2.10
C GLU A 151 31.07 0.23 2.03
N ALA A 152 29.74 0.11 1.97
CA ALA A 152 28.83 1.25 1.97
C ALA A 152 28.96 2.08 3.27
N VAL A 153 29.06 1.41 4.43
CA VAL A 153 29.30 2.07 5.73
C VAL A 153 30.64 2.80 5.73
N ARG A 154 31.72 2.17 5.27
CA ARG A 154 33.03 2.84 5.16
C ARG A 154 33.01 4.03 4.21
N HIS A 155 32.30 3.92 3.10
CA HIS A 155 32.15 5.02 2.16
C HIS A 155 31.44 6.21 2.81
N TYR A 156 30.34 5.97 3.52
CA TYR A 156 29.63 6.99 4.27
C TYR A 156 30.50 7.67 5.34
N GLU A 157 31.24 6.90 6.14
CA GLU A 157 32.13 7.47 7.17
C GLU A 157 33.27 8.31 6.57
N ARG A 158 33.83 7.91 5.41
CA ARG A 158 34.81 8.72 4.68
C ARG A 158 34.23 10.04 4.19
N LEU A 159 32.97 10.06 3.73
CA LEU A 159 32.32 11.30 3.30
C LEU A 159 32.04 12.22 4.49
N LYS A 160 31.54 11.69 5.61
CA LYS A 160 31.30 12.45 6.85
C LYS A 160 32.55 13.11 7.40
N ALA A 161 33.69 12.43 7.33
CA ALA A 161 34.96 12.97 7.81
C ALA A 161 35.44 14.22 7.03
N GLN A 162 34.88 14.49 5.85
CA GLN A 162 35.28 15.60 4.97
C GLN A 162 34.41 16.86 5.13
N VAL A 163 33.32 16.80 5.90
CA VAL A 163 32.34 17.89 6.00
C VAL A 163 32.09 18.34 7.43
N GLU A 164 31.60 19.57 7.60
CA GLU A 164 31.12 20.04 8.89
C GLU A 164 29.83 19.30 9.33
N PRO A 165 29.61 19.10 10.64
CA PRO A 165 28.42 18.42 11.16
C PRO A 165 27.09 19.00 10.65
N ALA A 166 27.01 20.32 10.43
CA ALA A 166 25.81 20.97 9.94
C ALA A 166 25.41 20.53 8.52
N LEU A 167 26.38 20.14 7.68
CA LEU A 167 26.13 19.62 6.33
C LEU A 167 25.68 18.16 6.36
N VAL A 168 26.18 17.38 7.32
CA VAL A 168 25.66 16.02 7.58
C VAL A 168 24.20 16.08 8.03
N GLU A 169 23.87 16.97 8.96
CA GLU A 169 22.49 17.19 9.41
C GLU A 169 21.57 17.67 8.26
N LEU A 170 22.08 18.49 7.34
CA LEU A 170 21.33 18.88 6.14
C LEU A 170 21.08 17.68 5.21
N ALA A 171 22.11 16.87 4.94
CA ALA A 171 21.98 15.65 4.13
C ALA A 171 20.96 14.67 4.74
N ASP A 172 21.04 14.48 6.06
CA ASP A 172 20.12 13.65 6.83
C ASP A 172 18.68 14.19 6.77
N GLY A 173 18.52 15.51 6.89
CA GLY A 173 17.22 16.17 6.79
C GLY A 173 16.58 16.05 5.40
N ILE A 174 17.35 16.22 4.32
CA ILE A 174 16.87 16.04 2.93
C ILE A 174 16.36 14.62 2.72
N ASP A 175 17.13 13.66 3.21
CA ASP A 175 16.86 12.25 3.05
C ASP A 175 15.64 11.79 3.88
N GLN A 176 15.49 12.32 5.09
CA GLN A 176 14.29 12.12 5.91
C GLN A 176 13.05 12.75 5.27
N LEU A 177 13.17 13.96 4.71
CA LEU A 177 12.07 14.63 4.02
C LEU A 177 11.58 13.86 2.79
N ALA A 178 12.45 13.16 2.08
CA ALA A 178 12.05 12.28 0.99
C ALA A 178 11.18 11.11 1.50
N ALA A 179 11.57 10.50 2.63
CA ALA A 179 10.78 9.44 3.26
C ALA A 179 9.43 9.96 3.79
N ASP A 180 9.44 11.12 4.44
CA ASP A 180 8.22 11.77 4.96
C ASP A 180 7.25 12.13 3.83
N ARG A 181 7.77 12.58 2.68
CA ARG A 181 6.98 12.90 1.49
C ARG A 181 6.27 11.66 0.96
N GLN A 182 6.99 10.54 0.85
CA GLN A 182 6.42 9.26 0.44
C GLN A 182 5.36 8.77 1.43
N SER A 183 5.62 8.91 2.73
CA SER A 183 4.64 8.56 3.77
C SER A 183 3.38 9.42 3.69
N ALA A 184 3.51 10.72 3.45
CA ALA A 184 2.38 11.64 3.29
C ALA A 184 1.56 11.32 2.03
N ASP A 185 2.19 10.98 0.90
CA ASP A 185 1.50 10.51 -0.31
C ASP A 185 0.69 9.24 -0.05
N ASN A 186 1.32 8.26 0.61
CA ASN A 186 0.67 7.01 0.94
C ASN A 186 -0.54 7.23 1.86
N ALA A 187 -0.41 8.14 2.84
CA ALA A 187 -1.50 8.52 3.72
C ALA A 187 -2.64 9.23 2.97
N LEU A 188 -2.33 10.13 2.04
CA LEU A 188 -3.32 10.80 1.20
C LEU A 188 -4.07 9.79 0.31
N LEU A 189 -3.35 8.87 -0.32
CA LEU A 189 -3.96 7.81 -1.11
C LEU A 189 -4.90 6.94 -0.27
N ALA A 190 -4.48 6.57 0.94
CA ALA A 190 -5.32 5.81 1.87
C ALA A 190 -6.57 6.61 2.29
N ALA A 191 -6.42 7.90 2.60
CA ALA A 191 -7.54 8.77 2.97
C ALA A 191 -8.56 8.91 1.83
N ARG A 192 -8.09 9.10 0.58
CA ARG A 192 -8.94 9.15 -0.61
C ARG A 192 -9.67 7.84 -0.87
N ALA A 193 -9.02 6.70 -0.62
CA ALA A 193 -9.68 5.39 -0.72
C ALA A 193 -10.79 5.24 0.34
N MET A 194 -10.55 5.72 1.57
CA MET A 194 -11.54 5.71 2.65
C MET A 194 -12.73 6.65 2.35
N GLU A 195 -12.47 7.82 1.77
CA GLU A 195 -13.51 8.75 1.30
C GLU A 195 -14.42 8.08 0.26
N ALA A 196 -13.84 7.47 -0.78
CA ALA A 196 -14.60 6.80 -1.82
C ALA A 196 -15.48 5.65 -1.28
N GLU A 197 -14.98 4.87 -0.32
CA GLU A 197 -15.79 3.82 0.31
C GLU A 197 -16.90 4.41 1.20
N ALA A 198 -16.61 5.48 1.95
CA ALA A 198 -17.61 6.16 2.75
C ALA A 198 -18.72 6.77 1.87
N GLU A 199 -18.40 7.30 0.69
CA GLU A 199 -19.37 7.80 -0.29
C GLU A 199 -20.27 6.69 -0.83
N ARG A 200 -19.69 5.53 -1.17
CA ARG A 200 -20.45 4.34 -1.61
C ARG A 200 -21.46 3.91 -0.56
N LEU A 201 -21.02 3.74 0.69
CA LEU A 201 -21.87 3.35 1.80
C LEU A 201 -22.95 4.39 2.10
N HIS A 202 -22.61 5.68 2.02
CA HIS A 202 -23.58 6.76 2.19
C HIS A 202 -24.66 6.72 1.10
N ALA A 203 -24.28 6.51 -0.16
CA ALA A 203 -25.22 6.40 -1.27
C ALA A 203 -26.13 5.16 -1.15
N GLU A 204 -25.59 4.02 -0.73
CA GLU A 204 -26.37 2.81 -0.46
C GLU A 204 -27.39 3.02 0.67
N ALA A 205 -26.97 3.65 1.77
CA ALA A 205 -27.85 4.00 2.89
C ALA A 205 -28.99 4.95 2.44
N GLN A 206 -28.69 5.94 1.58
CA GLN A 206 -29.71 6.83 1.01
C GLN A 206 -30.71 6.07 0.14
N ARG A 207 -30.25 5.13 -0.71
CA ARG A 207 -31.14 4.29 -1.54
C ARG A 207 -32.06 3.43 -0.69
N GLN A 208 -31.54 2.80 0.36
CA GLN A 208 -32.34 2.01 1.29
C GLN A 208 -33.37 2.86 2.03
N ALA A 209 -32.98 4.05 2.51
CA ALA A 209 -33.89 4.99 3.17
C ALA A 209 -35.01 5.47 2.22
N ALA A 210 -34.70 5.76 0.96
CA ALA A 210 -35.68 6.12 -0.06
C ALA A 210 -36.65 4.96 -0.34
N ALA A 211 -36.14 3.72 -0.51
CA ALA A 211 -36.97 2.54 -0.72
C ALA A 211 -37.91 2.27 0.48
N ALA A 212 -37.40 2.37 1.71
CA ALA A 212 -38.19 2.22 2.93
C ALA A 212 -39.29 3.29 3.03
N LYS A 213 -39.00 4.54 2.66
CA LYS A 213 -39.99 5.62 2.59
C LYS A 213 -41.09 5.30 1.57
N THR A 214 -40.73 4.83 0.38
CA THR A 214 -41.68 4.43 -0.67
C THR A 214 -42.58 3.28 -0.22
N LEU A 215 -42.02 2.24 0.43
CA LEU A 215 -42.80 1.12 0.98
C LEU A 215 -43.79 1.60 2.03
N LYS A 216 -43.37 2.51 2.93
CA LYS A 216 -44.24 3.09 3.95
C LYS A 216 -45.37 3.91 3.32
N THR A 217 -45.09 4.73 2.32
CA THR A 217 -46.12 5.51 1.59
C THR A 217 -47.12 4.59 0.88
N ARG A 218 -46.65 3.51 0.24
CA ARG A 218 -47.51 2.53 -0.43
C ARG A 218 -48.41 1.77 0.55
N ALA A 219 -47.89 1.42 1.74
CA ALA A 219 -48.68 0.77 2.79
C ALA A 219 -49.80 1.68 3.32
N THR A 220 -49.57 2.99 3.42
CA THR A 220 -50.58 3.96 3.88
C THR A 220 -51.64 4.28 2.81
N GLN A 221 -51.34 4.06 1.52
CA GLN A 221 -52.23 4.35 0.39
C GLN A 221 -52.97 3.11 -0.14
N ALA A 222 -52.79 1.93 0.46
CA ALA A 222 -53.47 0.71 0.02
C ALA A 222 -55.00 0.85 0.22
N PRO A 223 -55.82 0.81 -0.85
CA PRO A 223 -57.27 0.82 -0.71
C PRO A 223 -57.74 -0.56 -0.22
N THR A 224 -58.61 -0.55 0.80
CA THR A 224 -59.36 -1.74 1.24
C THR A 224 -60.41 -2.10 0.17
N HIS A 225 -60.03 -2.79 -0.90
CA HIS A 225 -60.89 -3.69 -1.68
C HIS A 225 -60.08 -4.32 -2.83
N ALA A 226 -59.80 -5.62 -2.75
CA ALA A 226 -59.35 -6.40 -3.89
C ALA A 226 -60.14 -7.71 -3.94
N GLN A 227 -61.11 -7.78 -4.86
CA GLN A 227 -61.58 -9.05 -5.42
C GLN A 227 -60.70 -9.41 -6.63
N PRO A 228 -60.40 -10.70 -6.87
CA PRO A 228 -59.60 -11.14 -7.99
C PRO A 228 -60.49 -11.30 -9.23
N ASN A 229 -60.10 -10.71 -10.36
CA ASN A 229 -60.64 -11.09 -11.65
C ASN A 229 -59.51 -11.28 -12.66
N THR A 230 -59.48 -12.48 -13.21
CA THR A 230 -58.64 -12.95 -14.31
C THR A 230 -59.33 -12.68 -15.64
N ASN A 231 -58.56 -12.27 -16.66
CA ASN A 231 -58.60 -12.66 -18.09
C ASN A 231 -57.93 -11.53 -18.92
N ALA A 232 -56.83 -11.85 -19.62
CA ALA A 232 -56.74 -11.99 -21.10
C ALA A 232 -56.50 -10.63 -21.80
N ASP A 233 -55.68 -10.41 -22.82
CA ASP A 233 -54.82 -11.21 -23.69
C ASP A 233 -53.92 -10.20 -24.47
N ALA A 234 -52.78 -10.69 -24.99
CA ALA A 234 -52.00 -10.27 -26.17
C ALA A 234 -51.85 -8.77 -26.58
N ASP A 235 -50.61 -8.28 -26.79
CA ASP A 235 -49.87 -8.39 -28.06
C ASP A 235 -48.70 -7.37 -28.17
N THR A 236 -47.66 -7.81 -28.87
CA THR A 236 -46.58 -7.11 -29.62
C THR A 236 -45.75 -5.97 -29.03
N GLY A 237 -44.41 -6.10 -29.20
CA GLY A 237 -43.51 -4.95 -29.25
C GLY A 237 -42.05 -5.23 -28.96
N ALA A 238 -41.38 -6.03 -29.81
CA ALA A 238 -39.92 -6.05 -29.86
C ALA A 238 -39.38 -4.69 -30.32
N GLY A 239 -38.45 -4.12 -29.56
CA GLY A 239 -37.79 -2.85 -29.87
C GLY A 239 -36.48 -2.72 -29.11
N ALA A 240 -35.42 -3.25 -29.70
CA ALA A 240 -34.05 -3.01 -29.30
C ALA A 240 -33.61 -1.60 -29.72
N SER A 241 -33.02 -0.83 -28.81
CA SER A 241 -32.21 0.37 -29.07
C SER A 241 -31.26 0.54 -27.87
N SER A 242 -29.98 0.26 -28.07
CA SER A 242 -28.91 1.22 -28.42
C SER A 242 -28.14 1.65 -27.18
N SER A 243 -27.11 0.86 -26.85
CA SER A 243 -26.06 1.26 -25.92
C SER A 243 -24.93 1.91 -26.72
N ASP A 244 -25.02 3.23 -26.88
CA ASP A 244 -23.88 4.08 -27.21
C ASP A 244 -23.10 4.36 -25.92
N ARG A 245 -21.81 4.02 -25.92
CA ARG A 245 -20.83 4.73 -25.07
C ARG A 245 -19.51 4.90 -25.83
N PRO A 246 -18.89 6.10 -25.82
CA PRO A 246 -17.69 6.39 -26.60
C PRO A 246 -16.43 5.83 -25.94
N GLY A 247 -15.43 5.55 -26.78
CA GLY A 247 -14.21 4.83 -26.46
C GLY A 247 -13.27 5.50 -25.45
N ASP A 248 -12.56 4.64 -24.73
CA ASP A 248 -11.45 4.97 -23.86
C ASP A 248 -10.20 5.31 -24.69
N GLY A 249 -9.69 6.52 -24.45
CA GLY A 249 -8.37 6.94 -24.89
C GLY A 249 -7.28 6.14 -24.19
N ALA A 250 -6.39 5.56 -24.98
CA ALA A 250 -5.17 4.92 -24.52
C ALA A 250 -4.30 5.93 -23.75
N VAL A 251 -4.10 5.69 -22.45
CA VAL A 251 -3.03 6.33 -21.68
C VAL A 251 -1.81 5.43 -21.77
N GLN A 252 -0.80 5.93 -22.49
CA GLN A 252 0.49 5.30 -22.69
C GLN A 252 1.20 5.11 -21.34
N GLY A 253 1.51 3.87 -21.00
CA GLY A 253 2.30 3.52 -19.83
C GLY A 253 3.76 3.98 -19.99
N ALA A 254 4.27 4.63 -18.94
CA ALA A 254 5.66 5.05 -18.83
C ALA A 254 6.64 3.87 -19.06
N PRO A 255 7.85 4.12 -19.61
CA PRO A 255 8.81 3.07 -19.89
C PRO A 255 9.32 2.42 -18.58
N ALA A 256 9.22 1.09 -18.51
CA ALA A 256 9.77 0.30 -17.42
C ALA A 256 11.31 0.27 -17.48
N PRO A 257 12.00 0.24 -16.32
CA PRO A 257 13.47 0.15 -16.27
C PRO A 257 13.95 -1.20 -16.81
N ALA A 258 15.15 -1.20 -17.42
CA ALA A 258 15.76 -2.33 -18.10
C ALA A 258 15.95 -3.55 -17.17
N GLY A 259 15.38 -4.71 -17.55
CA GLY A 259 15.65 -6.01 -16.94
C GLY A 259 14.46 -6.97 -16.75
N GLY A 260 13.22 -6.59 -17.10
CA GLY A 260 12.02 -7.45 -16.96
C GLY A 260 11.24 -7.67 -18.26
N PRO A 261 10.17 -8.49 -18.26
CA PRO A 261 9.35 -8.73 -19.44
C PRO A 261 8.78 -7.45 -20.02
N THR A 262 8.80 -7.33 -21.35
CA THR A 262 8.24 -6.19 -22.08
C THR A 262 6.72 -6.13 -21.95
N GLU A 263 6.11 -4.97 -22.22
CA GLU A 263 4.65 -4.85 -22.18
C GLU A 263 3.95 -5.80 -23.17
N GLU A 264 4.57 -6.07 -24.33
CA GLU A 264 4.07 -7.05 -25.29
C GLU A 264 4.09 -8.49 -24.73
N GLN A 265 5.10 -8.84 -23.93
CA GLN A 265 5.14 -10.12 -23.24
C GLN A 265 4.01 -10.24 -22.20
N TRP A 266 3.73 -9.16 -21.47
CA TRP A 266 2.60 -9.08 -20.53
C TRP A 266 1.25 -9.19 -21.24
N GLU A 267 1.09 -8.51 -22.37
CA GLU A 267 -0.12 -8.61 -23.19
C GLU A 267 -0.35 -10.03 -23.69
N ARG A 268 0.69 -10.70 -24.19
CA ARG A 268 0.62 -12.10 -24.62
C ARG A 268 0.27 -13.05 -23.48
N LEU A 269 0.75 -12.78 -22.27
CA LEU A 269 0.35 -13.54 -21.08
C LEU A 269 -1.15 -13.36 -20.80
N ARG A 270 -1.64 -12.10 -20.71
CA ARG A 270 -3.06 -11.79 -20.47
C ARG A 270 -3.97 -12.42 -21.53
N HIS A 271 -3.53 -12.41 -22.79
CA HIS A 271 -4.29 -13.02 -23.88
C HIS A 271 -4.30 -14.55 -23.78
N CYS A 272 -3.20 -15.17 -23.36
CA CYS A 272 -3.16 -16.62 -23.15
C CYS A 272 -4.02 -17.06 -21.94
N GLU A 273 -4.03 -16.30 -20.85
CA GLU A 273 -4.76 -16.64 -19.62
C GLU A 273 -6.28 -16.38 -19.72
N ALA A 274 -6.66 -15.26 -20.33
CA ALA A 274 -8.03 -14.75 -20.28
C ALA A 274 -8.48 -14.06 -21.57
N THR A 275 -7.76 -14.23 -22.68
CA THR A 275 -8.03 -13.53 -23.95
C THR A 275 -8.05 -12.00 -23.79
N GLY A 276 -7.29 -11.48 -22.80
CA GLY A 276 -7.23 -10.05 -22.47
C GLY A 276 -8.39 -9.54 -21.62
N ASN A 277 -9.29 -10.40 -21.14
CA ASN A 277 -10.44 -10.00 -20.33
C ASN A 277 -10.08 -9.85 -18.84
N TYR A 278 -10.07 -8.62 -18.34
CA TYR A 278 -9.83 -8.29 -16.93
C TYR A 278 -10.94 -8.70 -15.96
N GLN A 279 -12.12 -9.05 -16.47
CA GLN A 279 -13.25 -9.53 -15.67
C GLN A 279 -13.46 -11.04 -15.84
N ALA A 280 -12.48 -11.76 -16.43
CA ALA A 280 -12.59 -13.19 -16.65
C ALA A 280 -12.78 -13.95 -15.32
N VAL A 281 -13.62 -14.97 -15.37
CA VAL A 281 -13.80 -15.92 -14.29
C VAL A 281 -13.71 -17.30 -14.90
N SER A 282 -12.76 -18.11 -14.45
CA SER A 282 -12.62 -19.50 -14.89
C SER A 282 -13.91 -20.29 -14.67
N ALA A 283 -14.12 -21.37 -15.42
CA ALA A 283 -15.29 -22.23 -15.26
C ALA A 283 -15.45 -22.78 -13.82
N SER A 284 -14.34 -22.95 -13.10
CA SER A 284 -14.33 -23.37 -11.69
C SER A 284 -14.63 -22.25 -10.69
N GLY A 285 -14.64 -20.99 -11.13
CA GLY A 285 -14.75 -19.80 -10.27
C GLY A 285 -13.51 -19.49 -9.44
N LYS A 286 -12.50 -20.38 -9.41
CA LYS A 286 -11.30 -20.29 -8.58
C LYS A 286 -10.31 -19.23 -9.07
N TYR A 287 -10.09 -19.18 -10.38
CA TYR A 287 -9.18 -18.25 -11.02
C TYR A 287 -9.94 -17.12 -11.69
N ARG A 288 -9.44 -15.89 -11.53
CA ARG A 288 -10.15 -14.65 -11.84
C ARG A 288 -9.23 -13.56 -12.39
N GLY A 289 -9.79 -12.68 -13.20
CA GLY A 289 -9.10 -11.55 -13.81
C GLY A 289 -8.22 -11.92 -15.00
N ALA A 290 -7.56 -10.92 -15.60
CA ALA A 290 -6.77 -11.09 -16.83
C ALA A 290 -5.58 -12.05 -16.67
N TYR A 291 -5.14 -12.28 -15.43
CA TYR A 291 -4.01 -13.14 -15.06
C TYR A 291 -4.42 -14.40 -14.33
N GLN A 292 -5.73 -14.66 -14.22
CA GLN A 292 -6.27 -15.87 -13.61
C GLN A 292 -5.74 -16.10 -12.18
N PHE A 293 -5.76 -15.05 -11.36
CA PHE A 293 -5.37 -15.13 -9.95
C PHE A 293 -6.38 -15.93 -9.14
N ASP A 294 -5.90 -16.69 -8.16
CA ASP A 294 -6.72 -17.17 -7.04
C ASP A 294 -6.72 -16.15 -5.88
N TYR A 295 -7.74 -16.21 -5.02
CA TYR A 295 -7.91 -15.30 -3.89
C TYR A 295 -6.75 -15.32 -2.88
N GLN A 296 -6.14 -16.48 -2.64
CA GLN A 296 -5.06 -16.61 -1.68
C GLN A 296 -3.82 -15.88 -2.20
N THR A 297 -3.41 -16.16 -3.44
CA THR A 297 -2.30 -15.47 -4.09
C THR A 297 -2.57 -13.96 -4.20
N TRP A 298 -3.79 -13.57 -4.57
CA TRP A 298 -4.20 -12.17 -4.66
C TRP A 298 -4.03 -11.41 -3.33
N ALA A 299 -4.44 -12.03 -2.21
CA ALA A 299 -4.31 -11.46 -0.88
C ALA A 299 -2.86 -11.39 -0.37
N THR A 300 -1.93 -12.18 -0.94
CA THR A 300 -0.49 -12.04 -0.60
C THR A 300 0.17 -10.83 -1.24
N LEU A 301 -0.44 -10.26 -2.28
CA LEU A 301 0.15 -9.20 -3.11
C LEU A 301 -0.44 -7.80 -2.82
N GLY A 302 -1.39 -7.73 -1.88
CA GLY A 302 -2.05 -6.49 -1.48
C GLY A 302 -3.33 -6.78 -0.69
N PRO A 303 -4.17 -5.75 -0.42
CA PRO A 303 -5.44 -5.94 0.27
C PRO A 303 -6.30 -7.03 -0.38
N PRO A 304 -7.00 -7.86 0.42
CA PRO A 304 -7.87 -8.91 -0.08
C PRO A 304 -9.04 -8.32 -0.88
N GLY A 305 -9.59 -9.12 -1.81
CA GLY A 305 -10.68 -8.71 -2.71
C GLY A 305 -10.83 -9.68 -3.88
N ASP A 306 -11.79 -9.43 -4.75
CA ASP A 306 -11.95 -10.20 -5.99
C ASP A 306 -11.00 -9.69 -7.08
N PRO A 307 -10.07 -10.53 -7.60
CA PRO A 307 -9.20 -10.15 -8.71
C PRO A 307 -9.96 -9.64 -9.95
N ALA A 308 -11.12 -10.22 -10.29
CA ALA A 308 -11.91 -9.81 -11.44
C ALA A 308 -12.66 -8.48 -11.23
N ALA A 309 -12.85 -8.06 -9.98
CA ALA A 309 -13.46 -6.77 -9.64
C ALA A 309 -12.42 -5.64 -9.54
N ALA A 310 -11.13 -5.97 -9.50
CA ALA A 310 -10.04 -5.00 -9.41
C ALA A 310 -9.81 -4.29 -10.75
N SER A 311 -9.33 -3.05 -10.69
CA SER A 311 -9.01 -2.28 -11.89
C SER A 311 -7.91 -2.95 -12.72
N PRO A 312 -7.87 -2.77 -14.05
CA PRO A 312 -6.83 -3.32 -14.89
C PRO A 312 -5.41 -2.99 -14.42
N ALA A 313 -5.19 -1.73 -14.03
CA ALA A 313 -3.91 -1.27 -13.52
C ALA A 313 -3.46 -1.99 -12.23
N GLU A 314 -4.40 -2.31 -11.32
CA GLU A 314 -4.08 -3.05 -10.11
C GLU A 314 -3.78 -4.53 -10.41
N GLN A 315 -4.52 -5.14 -11.34
CA GLN A 315 -4.24 -6.51 -11.79
C GLN A 315 -2.84 -6.60 -12.43
N ASP A 316 -2.49 -5.66 -13.32
CA ASP A 316 -1.16 -5.57 -13.94
C ASP A 316 -0.06 -5.37 -12.91
N ARG A 317 -0.28 -4.47 -11.94
CA ARG A 317 0.68 -4.19 -10.87
C ARG A 317 0.92 -5.45 -10.03
N ARG A 318 -0.13 -6.15 -9.60
CA ARG A 318 0.02 -7.39 -8.81
C ARG A 318 0.63 -8.52 -9.62
N ALA A 319 0.37 -8.62 -10.92
CA ALA A 319 1.04 -9.57 -11.80
C ALA A 319 2.56 -9.31 -11.88
N ARG A 320 2.97 -8.05 -12.01
CA ARG A 320 4.39 -7.66 -11.97
C ARG A 320 5.04 -7.97 -10.62
N LEU A 321 4.35 -7.73 -9.50
CA LEU A 321 4.84 -8.10 -8.16
C LEU A 321 4.98 -9.63 -7.98
N LEU A 322 4.01 -10.39 -8.47
CA LEU A 322 4.06 -11.85 -8.44
C LEU A 322 5.23 -12.39 -9.29
N TYR A 323 5.48 -11.78 -10.44
CA TYR A 323 6.62 -12.13 -11.30
C TYR A 323 7.95 -11.76 -10.66
N ALA A 324 8.08 -10.58 -10.05
CA ALA A 324 9.31 -10.20 -9.36
C ALA A 324 9.68 -11.18 -8.23
N SER A 325 8.67 -11.79 -7.58
CA SER A 325 8.89 -12.74 -6.47
C SER A 325 9.06 -14.20 -6.92
N ARG A 326 8.35 -14.65 -7.96
CA ARG A 326 8.28 -16.08 -8.34
C ARG A 326 8.67 -16.36 -9.80
N GLY A 327 9.07 -15.32 -10.54
CA GLY A 327 9.29 -15.38 -11.99
C GLY A 327 8.02 -15.77 -12.73
N TRP A 328 8.19 -16.49 -13.83
CA TRP A 328 7.09 -16.97 -14.69
C TRP A 328 6.30 -18.17 -14.10
N ARG A 329 6.81 -18.82 -13.04
CA ARG A 329 6.30 -20.09 -12.50
C ARG A 329 4.80 -20.11 -12.14
N PRO A 330 4.19 -19.01 -11.65
CA PRO A 330 2.76 -18.99 -11.33
C PRO A 330 1.83 -19.17 -12.53
N TRP A 331 2.35 -19.05 -13.75
CA TRP A 331 1.63 -19.28 -14.99
C TRP A 331 2.26 -20.48 -15.73
N PRO A 332 1.89 -21.73 -15.41
CA PRO A 332 2.62 -22.91 -15.89
C PRO A 332 2.63 -23.05 -17.41
N GLN A 333 1.53 -22.70 -18.08
CA GLN A 333 1.36 -22.83 -19.53
C GLN A 333 1.65 -21.51 -20.25
N CYS A 334 1.08 -20.42 -19.78
CA CYS A 334 1.20 -19.11 -20.43
C CYS A 334 2.46 -18.34 -20.02
N GLY A 335 3.12 -18.71 -18.92
CA GLY A 335 4.37 -18.09 -18.45
C GLY A 335 5.54 -18.23 -19.44
N ARG A 336 5.43 -19.11 -20.46
CA ARG A 336 6.35 -19.15 -21.62
C ARG A 336 6.46 -17.80 -22.33
N HIS A 337 5.45 -16.94 -22.21
CA HIS A 337 5.42 -15.62 -22.83
C HIS A 337 6.32 -14.62 -22.09
N LEU A 338 6.71 -14.92 -20.84
CA LEU A 338 7.52 -14.08 -19.94
C LEU A 338 8.96 -14.61 -19.72
N ARG A 339 9.37 -15.61 -20.51
CA ARG A 339 10.74 -16.17 -20.49
C ARG A 339 11.65 -15.43 -21.44
#